data_AF-A0A0C3NGT7-F1
#
_entry.id   AF-A0A0C3NGT7-F1
#
_cell.length_a   1.000
_cell.length_b   1.000
_cell.length_c   1.000
_cell.angle_alpha   90.00
_cell.angle_beta   90.00
_cell.angle_gamma   90.00
#
_symmetry.space_group_name_H-M   'P 1'
#
loop_
_entity.id
_entity.type
_entity.pdbx_description
1 polymer ?
#
loop_
_entity_poly.entity_id
_entity_poly.type
_entity_poly.pdbx_seq_one_letter_code
_entity_poly.pdbx_strand_id
1 'polypeptide(L)'
;MAEEQSQYTPHPLITSSTLWAVDIPSHLKWPKLLELLRLCGEVASGGRSTSPEGRRRWAITFSDIYHAEMALATLNGLPVPDMDPPWNLALSHTDSLENALPTEPLCAQFVKVPGGTHPLLNASAQEAFEWFRSAGPLVAVRTNVNVGYPQLTVRALNLGPNFKSEDVNETFGKYGTVTHCRMMREGEVDCHCDVSYRRQEEAFAAIAGLNNEMREQRKIRVRIFDLGVQSDFRPLAGANVRAPHQQLSSGEAEAQSSLASAEAYSNARAPSQASGEAFNDPPPTYSAVTKAQRAREDVRGAYHEKLATATRRREEAAAVLTAVRRKRLDVEARERAARATLAQAFAVRDEASRLLADATVAAVAAEAHKAQMLKAFSALAVAAAEADDEHKAVAARSAAAAEREAALAVAHELAEKEEKELVDAPPLELEEARRRESLQEMIRQMRGLRGGK
;
A
#
# COMPACT_ATOMS: atom_id res chain seq x y z
N MET A 1 18.96 22.05 9.27
CA MET A 1 17.60 21.46 9.16
C MET A 1 17.09 21.70 7.75
N ALA A 2 17.77 21.14 6.75
CA ALA A 2 17.17 20.92 5.44
C ALA A 2 16.49 19.57 5.61
N GLU A 3 15.17 19.62 5.82
CA GLU A 3 14.34 18.47 6.14
C GLU A 3 14.55 17.37 5.12
N GLU A 4 14.63 16.16 5.65
CA GLU A 4 14.50 14.88 5.00
C GLU A 4 13.11 14.84 4.33
N GLN A 5 12.97 15.56 3.21
CA GLN A 5 11.86 15.43 2.28
C GLN A 5 11.99 14.05 1.64
N SER A 6 11.65 13.04 2.43
CA SER A 6 11.46 11.67 2.00
C SER A 6 10.71 11.73 0.68
N GLN A 7 11.28 11.14 -0.37
CA GLN A 7 10.82 11.22 -1.76
C GLN A 7 9.35 10.81 -1.85
N TYR A 8 8.48 11.79 -1.65
CA TYR A 8 7.05 11.59 -1.73
C TYR A 8 6.70 11.62 -3.21
N THR A 9 6.44 10.46 -3.79
CA THR A 9 5.85 10.41 -5.13
C THR A 9 4.41 10.87 -4.99
N PRO A 10 4.04 12.06 -5.47
CA PRO A 10 2.68 12.58 -5.31
C PRO A 10 1.68 11.67 -6.03
N HIS A 11 0.41 11.70 -5.60
CA HIS A 11 -0.66 11.03 -6.33
C HIS A 11 -0.61 11.43 -7.82
N PRO A 12 -0.63 10.49 -8.77
CA PRO A 12 -0.47 10.81 -10.19
C PRO A 12 -1.54 11.75 -10.74
N LEU A 13 -2.72 11.79 -10.09
CA LEU A 13 -3.83 12.68 -10.42
C LEU A 13 -3.73 14.06 -9.74
N ILE A 14 -3.02 14.20 -8.62
CA ILE A 14 -2.97 15.45 -7.86
C ILE A 14 -1.66 16.16 -8.17
N THR A 15 -1.74 17.07 -9.14
CA THR A 15 -0.60 17.87 -9.60
C THR A 15 -0.45 19.21 -8.88
N SER A 16 -1.44 19.61 -8.07
CA SER A 16 -1.45 20.88 -7.34
C SER A 16 -1.97 20.70 -5.92
N SER A 17 -1.59 21.62 -5.01
CA SER A 17 -2.13 21.66 -3.64
C SER A 17 -3.54 22.25 -3.56
N THR A 18 -4.19 22.53 -4.70
CA THR A 18 -5.53 23.12 -4.76
C THR A 18 -6.56 22.06 -5.09
N LEU A 19 -7.57 21.94 -4.22
CA LEU A 19 -8.77 21.14 -4.43
C LEU A 19 -9.99 22.02 -4.66
N TRP A 20 -11.01 21.43 -5.27
CA TRP A 20 -12.30 22.05 -5.52
C TRP A 20 -13.38 21.32 -4.73
N ALA A 21 -14.00 22.00 -3.77
CA ALA A 21 -15.23 21.54 -3.15
C ALA A 21 -16.41 21.95 -4.02
N VAL A 22 -17.31 21.01 -4.35
CA VAL A 22 -18.36 21.20 -5.35
C VAL A 22 -19.74 21.06 -4.74
N ASP A 23 -20.78 21.64 -5.37
CA ASP A 23 -22.17 21.56 -4.90
C ASP A 23 -22.38 22.03 -3.44
N ILE A 24 -21.68 23.09 -3.06
CA ILE A 24 -21.68 23.59 -1.68
C ILE A 24 -23.03 24.25 -1.32
N PRO A 25 -23.72 23.81 -0.24
CA PRO A 25 -24.98 24.40 0.18
C PRO A 25 -24.84 25.87 0.54
N SER A 26 -25.86 26.66 0.25
CA SER A 26 -25.84 28.12 0.45
C SER A 26 -25.66 28.56 1.91
N HIS A 27 -26.07 27.71 2.85
CA HIS A 27 -25.99 27.94 4.28
C HIS A 27 -24.65 27.46 4.89
N LEU A 28 -23.82 26.72 4.16
CA LEU A 28 -22.50 26.30 4.65
C LEU A 28 -21.54 27.49 4.65
N LYS A 29 -21.03 27.85 5.83
CA LYS A 29 -20.07 28.95 6.01
C LYS A 29 -18.63 28.44 5.95
N TRP A 30 -17.71 29.29 5.45
CA TRP A 30 -16.29 28.95 5.29
C TRP A 30 -15.63 28.45 6.58
N PRO A 31 -15.83 29.10 7.75
CA PRO A 31 -15.20 28.64 9.00
C PRO A 31 -15.55 27.19 9.35
N LYS A 32 -16.79 26.75 9.11
CA LYS A 32 -17.23 25.39 9.41
C LYS A 32 -16.57 24.35 8.50
N LEU A 33 -16.41 24.65 7.22
CA LEU A 33 -15.66 23.77 6.32
C LEU A 33 -14.17 23.78 6.66
N LEU A 34 -13.62 24.95 7.02
CA LEU A 34 -12.22 25.10 7.39
C LEU A 34 -11.85 24.27 8.62
N GLU A 35 -12.74 24.16 9.61
CA GLU A 35 -12.56 23.26 10.76
C GLU A 35 -12.38 21.79 10.35
N LEU A 36 -13.15 21.32 9.37
CA LEU A 36 -12.98 19.96 8.82
C LEU A 36 -11.68 19.81 8.03
N LEU A 37 -11.35 20.78 7.18
CA LEU A 37 -10.15 20.73 6.34
C LEU A 37 -8.86 20.79 7.17
N ARG A 38 -8.88 21.47 8.33
CA ARG A 38 -7.76 21.55 9.26
C ARG A 38 -7.36 20.22 9.88
N LEU A 39 -8.25 19.23 9.88
CA LEU A 39 -7.91 17.86 10.28
C LEU A 39 -6.90 17.22 9.31
N CYS A 40 -6.80 17.74 8.09
CA CYS A 40 -5.91 17.26 7.05
C CYS A 40 -4.74 18.20 6.77
N GLY A 41 -4.50 19.24 7.58
CA GLY A 41 -3.36 20.15 7.40
C GLY A 41 -3.72 21.64 7.28
N GLU A 42 -2.70 22.46 7.06
CA GLU A 42 -2.87 23.91 6.94
C GLU A 42 -3.47 24.30 5.58
N VAL A 43 -4.57 25.05 5.63
CA VAL A 43 -5.21 25.62 4.44
C VAL A 43 -4.67 27.03 4.23
N ALA A 44 -3.83 27.20 3.21
CA ALA A 44 -3.21 28.47 2.85
C ALA A 44 -4.23 29.50 2.35
N SER A 45 -5.19 29.09 1.52
CA SER A 45 -6.25 29.99 1.05
C SER A 45 -7.53 29.27 0.65
N GLY A 46 -8.62 30.03 0.59
CA GLY A 46 -9.95 29.56 0.22
C GLY A 46 -10.71 30.62 -0.56
N GLY A 47 -11.25 30.25 -1.73
CA GLY A 47 -11.94 31.18 -2.63
C GLY A 47 -13.30 30.64 -3.07
N ARG A 48 -14.35 31.46 -2.94
CA ARG A 48 -15.66 31.12 -3.51
C ARG A 48 -15.66 31.39 -5.01
N SER A 49 -16.15 30.45 -5.79
CA SER A 49 -16.36 30.57 -7.22
C SER A 49 -17.72 29.98 -7.58
N THR A 50 -18.26 30.42 -8.71
CA THR A 50 -19.45 29.84 -9.32
C THR A 50 -19.00 29.22 -10.64
N SER A 51 -19.35 27.96 -10.88
CA SER A 51 -19.08 27.34 -12.19
C SER A 51 -19.92 28.03 -13.28
N PRO A 52 -19.56 27.89 -14.57
CA PRO A 52 -20.39 28.37 -15.68
C PRO A 52 -21.83 27.83 -15.64
N GLU A 53 -22.03 26.65 -15.05
CA GLU A 53 -23.34 26.01 -14.84
C GLU A 53 -24.13 26.58 -13.65
N GLY A 54 -23.58 27.57 -12.93
CA GLY A 54 -24.21 28.16 -11.76
C GLY A 54 -24.02 27.38 -10.46
N ARG A 55 -23.21 26.30 -10.45
CA ARG A 55 -22.94 25.51 -9.25
C ARG A 55 -21.96 26.25 -8.34
N ARG A 56 -22.20 26.23 -7.04
CA ARG A 56 -21.31 26.84 -6.04
C ARG A 56 -20.13 25.92 -5.77
N ARG A 57 -18.92 26.43 -5.94
CA ARG A 57 -17.67 25.69 -5.69
C ARG A 57 -16.67 26.53 -4.92
N TRP A 58 -15.86 25.91 -4.08
CA TRP A 58 -14.77 26.60 -3.39
C TRP A 58 -13.43 26.01 -3.81
N ALA A 59 -12.52 26.87 -4.24
CA ALA A 59 -11.12 26.53 -4.40
C ALA A 59 -10.46 26.53 -3.02
N ILE A 60 -9.80 25.45 -2.66
CA ILE A 60 -9.16 25.23 -1.36
C ILE A 60 -7.71 24.92 -1.64
N THR A 61 -6.81 25.83 -1.29
CA THR A 61 -5.37 25.63 -1.47
C THR A 61 -4.73 25.27 -0.13
N PHE A 62 -4.17 24.08 -0.05
CA PHE A 62 -3.36 23.61 1.08
C PHE A 62 -1.93 24.14 0.99
N SER A 63 -1.21 24.10 2.11
CA SER A 63 0.22 24.45 2.19
C SER A 63 1.09 23.64 1.24
N ASP A 64 0.75 22.36 1.02
CA ASP A 64 1.46 21.44 0.14
C ASP A 64 0.51 20.41 -0.52
N ILE A 65 1.07 19.61 -1.43
CA ILE A 65 0.35 18.57 -2.18
C ILE A 65 -0.03 17.40 -1.25
N TYR A 66 0.75 17.13 -0.21
CA TYR A 66 0.51 16.03 0.73
C TYR A 66 -0.81 16.21 1.47
N HIS A 67 -1.04 17.40 2.03
CA HIS A 67 -2.28 17.73 2.74
C HIS A 67 -3.49 17.79 1.80
N ALA A 68 -3.31 18.23 0.55
CA ALA A 68 -4.35 18.15 -0.47
C ALA A 68 -4.70 16.68 -0.78
N GLU A 69 -3.71 15.79 -0.93
CA GLU A 69 -3.96 14.37 -1.15
C GLU A 69 -4.68 13.72 0.04
N MET A 70 -4.22 13.99 1.27
CA MET A 70 -4.86 13.49 2.47
C MET A 70 -6.30 13.97 2.59
N ALA A 71 -6.57 15.24 2.30
CA ALA A 71 -7.92 15.79 2.31
C ALA A 71 -8.83 15.11 1.26
N LEU A 72 -8.34 14.92 0.03
CA LEU A 72 -9.08 14.22 -1.01
C LEU A 72 -9.40 12.78 -0.58
N ALA A 73 -8.40 12.05 -0.08
CA ALA A 73 -8.57 10.65 0.29
C ALA A 73 -9.46 10.45 1.53
N THR A 74 -9.34 11.31 2.54
CA THR A 74 -10.00 11.11 3.84
C THR A 74 -11.31 11.87 3.99
N LEU A 75 -11.53 12.98 3.27
CA LEU A 75 -12.74 13.79 3.43
C LEU A 75 -13.78 13.61 2.30
N ASN A 76 -13.38 13.16 1.10
CA ASN A 76 -14.27 13.10 -0.05
C ASN A 76 -15.42 12.07 0.09
N GLY A 77 -16.64 12.54 0.30
CA GLY A 77 -17.85 11.76 0.56
C GLY A 77 -18.21 11.68 2.05
N LEU A 78 -17.48 12.35 2.95
CA LEU A 78 -17.86 12.42 4.36
C LEU A 78 -19.04 13.38 4.55
N PRO A 79 -20.02 13.02 5.39
CA PRO A 79 -21.08 13.94 5.77
C PRO A 79 -20.51 15.07 6.63
N VAL A 80 -20.85 16.31 6.30
CA VAL A 80 -20.51 17.46 7.12
C VAL A 80 -21.43 17.48 8.35
N PRO A 81 -20.90 17.53 9.60
CA PRO A 81 -21.70 17.53 10.81
C PRO A 81 -22.64 18.75 10.89
N ASP A 82 -23.76 18.60 11.60
CA ASP A 82 -24.77 19.64 11.84
C ASP A 82 -25.31 20.30 10.56
N MET A 83 -25.46 19.52 9.49
CA MET A 83 -26.13 19.91 8.25
C MET A 83 -27.49 19.23 8.17
N ASP A 84 -28.53 20.01 7.92
CA ASP A 84 -29.89 19.51 7.68
C ASP A 84 -30.42 20.11 6.38
N PRO A 85 -30.55 19.33 5.29
CA PRO A 85 -30.26 17.89 5.19
C PRO A 85 -28.75 17.56 5.25
N PRO A 86 -28.37 16.31 5.58
CA PRO A 86 -26.98 15.88 5.54
C PRO A 86 -26.41 16.06 4.13
N TRP A 87 -25.25 16.70 4.05
CA TRP A 87 -24.53 16.95 2.81
C TRP A 87 -23.15 16.29 2.87
N ASN A 88 -22.84 15.48 1.87
CA ASN A 88 -21.56 14.82 1.75
C ASN A 88 -20.59 15.72 0.99
N LEU A 89 -19.42 15.97 1.59
CA LEU A 89 -18.38 16.82 1.01
C LEU A 89 -17.81 16.17 -0.25
N ALA A 90 -18.04 16.75 -1.42
CA ALA A 90 -17.44 16.29 -2.67
C ALA A 90 -16.21 17.15 -3.02
N LEU A 91 -15.05 16.51 -3.16
CA LEU A 91 -13.76 17.13 -3.49
C LEU A 91 -13.26 16.64 -4.85
N SER A 92 -12.67 17.55 -5.63
CA SER A 92 -12.05 17.27 -6.93
C SER A 92 -10.66 17.90 -7.02
N HIS A 93 -9.74 17.26 -7.73
CA HIS A 93 -8.43 17.84 -8.08
C HIS A 93 -8.48 18.64 -9.39
N THR A 94 -9.56 18.52 -10.16
CA THR A 94 -9.81 19.29 -11.39
C THR A 94 -10.90 20.33 -11.18
N ASP A 95 -10.82 21.42 -11.95
CA ASP A 95 -11.82 22.48 -11.97
C ASP A 95 -13.07 22.12 -12.80
N SER A 96 -12.96 21.13 -13.69
CA SER A 96 -13.95 20.75 -14.69
C SER A 96 -15.21 20.07 -14.13
N LEU A 97 -15.23 19.68 -12.85
CA LEU A 97 -16.34 18.97 -12.18
C LEU A 97 -16.71 17.60 -12.79
N GLU A 98 -16.08 17.19 -13.90
CA GLU A 98 -16.15 15.81 -14.36
C GLU A 98 -15.52 14.92 -13.30
N ASN A 99 -16.23 13.88 -12.87
CA ASN A 99 -15.86 12.99 -11.77
C ASN A 99 -14.36 12.68 -11.79
N ALA A 100 -13.61 13.40 -10.97
CA ALA A 100 -12.15 13.29 -10.89
C ALA A 100 -11.71 11.90 -10.42
N LEU A 101 -12.61 11.20 -9.73
CA LEU A 101 -12.41 9.84 -9.29
C LEU A 101 -13.37 8.93 -10.07
N PRO A 102 -12.90 7.78 -10.55
CA PRO A 102 -13.77 6.81 -11.18
C PRO A 102 -14.88 6.43 -10.19
N THR A 103 -16.13 6.34 -10.68
CA THR A 103 -17.29 5.93 -9.88
C THR A 103 -17.10 4.56 -9.24
N GLU A 104 -16.26 3.72 -9.85
CA GLU A 104 -15.83 2.44 -9.31
C GLU A 104 -14.35 2.52 -8.93
N PRO A 105 -13.98 2.17 -7.68
CA PRO A 105 -12.58 2.14 -7.28
C PRO A 105 -11.84 1.08 -8.12
N LEU A 106 -10.79 1.50 -8.83
CA LEU A 106 -9.99 0.61 -9.70
C LEU A 106 -9.40 -0.60 -8.95
N CYS A 107 -9.17 -0.46 -7.64
CA CYS A 107 -8.73 -1.54 -6.77
C CYS A 107 -9.16 -1.24 -5.33
N ALA A 108 -10.35 -1.69 -4.93
CA ALA A 108 -10.74 -1.61 -3.53
C ALA A 108 -9.93 -2.62 -2.70
N GLN A 109 -9.04 -2.13 -1.85
CA GLN A 109 -8.31 -2.95 -0.88
C GLN A 109 -8.97 -2.83 0.48
N PHE A 110 -9.19 -3.97 1.13
CA PHE A 110 -9.80 -4.05 2.44
C PHE A 110 -8.84 -4.69 3.42
N VAL A 111 -8.59 -4.03 4.54
CA VAL A 111 -7.80 -4.58 5.63
C VAL A 111 -8.78 -5.07 6.70
N LYS A 112 -8.96 -6.39 6.77
CA LYS A 112 -9.73 -7.02 7.85
C LYS A 112 -8.83 -7.15 9.07
N VAL A 113 -9.25 -6.52 10.15
CA VAL A 113 -8.62 -6.67 11.44
C VAL A 113 -9.33 -7.80 12.19
N PRO A 114 -8.65 -8.88 12.60
CA PRO A 114 -9.26 -9.89 13.46
C PRO A 114 -9.67 -9.24 14.79
N GLY A 115 -10.83 -9.61 15.32
CA GLY A 115 -11.36 -9.03 16.56
C GLY A 115 -10.29 -9.02 17.67
N GLY A 116 -10.03 -7.85 18.26
CA GLY A 116 -8.94 -7.61 19.22
C GLY A 116 -8.59 -6.12 19.32
N THR A 117 -7.59 -5.75 20.11
CA THR A 117 -7.10 -4.37 20.28
C THR A 117 -6.07 -3.99 19.20
N HIS A 118 -6.46 -4.07 17.93
CA HIS A 118 -5.56 -3.62 16.86
C HIS A 118 -5.64 -2.08 16.71
N PRO A 119 -4.51 -1.38 16.50
CA PRO A 119 -4.49 0.07 16.31
C PRO A 119 -5.47 0.58 15.23
N LEU A 120 -5.58 -0.14 14.11
CA LEU A 120 -6.53 0.18 13.01
C LEU A 120 -8.00 0.28 13.43
N LEU A 121 -8.44 -0.37 14.50
CA LEU A 121 -9.85 -0.28 14.93
C LEU A 121 -10.19 1.08 15.52
N ASN A 122 -9.21 1.74 16.14
CA ASN A 122 -9.38 3.06 16.74
C ASN A 122 -8.76 4.17 15.88
N ALA A 123 -8.19 3.81 14.72
CA ALA A 123 -7.53 4.75 13.84
C ALA A 123 -8.54 5.67 13.14
N SER A 124 -8.22 6.95 13.12
CA SER A 124 -8.83 7.93 12.23
C SER A 124 -8.49 7.61 10.77
N ALA A 125 -9.27 8.18 9.84
CA ALA A 125 -8.97 8.03 8.41
C ALA A 125 -7.61 8.66 8.05
N GLN A 126 -7.18 9.68 8.79
CA GLN A 126 -5.89 10.37 8.65
C GLN A 126 -4.73 9.47 9.08
N GLU A 127 -4.80 8.85 10.26
CA GLU A 127 -3.78 7.89 10.72
C GLU A 127 -3.69 6.69 9.76
N ALA A 128 -4.83 6.18 9.30
CA ALA A 128 -4.84 5.12 8.30
C ALA A 128 -4.22 5.58 6.97
N PHE A 129 -4.49 6.81 6.53
CA PHE A 129 -3.84 7.39 5.35
C PHE A 129 -2.33 7.41 5.53
N GLU A 130 -1.83 7.96 6.63
CA GLU A 130 -0.39 8.01 6.93
C GLU A 130 0.28 6.63 6.90
N TRP A 131 -0.35 5.62 7.52
CA TRP A 131 0.20 4.26 7.58
C TRP A 131 0.26 3.58 6.21
N PHE A 132 -0.76 3.75 5.38
CA PHE A 132 -0.82 3.09 4.07
C PHE A 132 -0.18 3.93 2.96
N ARG A 133 0.10 5.21 3.19
CA ARG A 133 0.61 6.10 2.15
C ARG A 133 2.01 5.73 1.66
N SER A 134 2.82 5.10 2.52
CA SER A 134 4.14 4.57 2.14
C SER A 134 4.05 3.40 1.15
N ALA A 135 2.90 2.72 1.06
CA ALA A 135 2.67 1.63 0.11
C ALA A 135 2.28 2.13 -1.29
N GLY A 136 1.86 3.39 -1.41
CA GLY A 136 1.49 4.00 -2.68
C GLY A 136 0.46 5.12 -2.51
N PRO A 137 0.10 5.79 -3.62
CA PRO A 137 -0.93 6.83 -3.63
C PRO A 137 -2.31 6.26 -3.26
N LEU A 138 -3.03 6.97 -2.39
CA LEU A 138 -4.33 6.53 -1.88
C LEU A 138 -5.44 7.42 -2.44
N VAL A 139 -6.42 6.80 -3.09
CA VAL A 139 -7.56 7.52 -3.69
C VAL A 139 -8.63 7.85 -2.66
N ALA A 140 -8.94 6.89 -1.78
CA ALA A 140 -9.95 7.02 -0.75
C ALA A 140 -9.55 6.18 0.46
N VAL A 141 -9.63 6.78 1.65
CA VAL A 141 -9.38 6.11 2.93
C VAL A 141 -10.59 6.29 3.82
N ARG A 142 -11.05 5.15 4.34
CA ARG A 142 -12.30 5.02 5.08
C ARG A 142 -12.07 4.05 6.21
N THR A 143 -12.16 4.51 7.45
CA THR A 143 -12.15 3.65 8.64
C THR A 143 -13.58 3.48 9.14
N ASN A 144 -13.82 2.39 9.87
CA ASN A 144 -15.15 2.06 10.42
C ASN A 144 -16.26 1.99 9.37
N VAL A 145 -15.91 1.82 8.09
CA VAL A 145 -16.89 1.60 7.04
C VAL A 145 -17.30 0.16 7.08
N ASN A 146 -18.60 -0.04 7.20
CA ASN A 146 -19.19 -1.33 6.90
C ASN A 146 -19.12 -1.50 5.38
N VAL A 147 -18.06 -2.15 4.90
CA VAL A 147 -17.78 -2.39 3.47
C VAL A 147 -18.78 -3.34 2.81
N GLY A 148 -19.93 -3.58 3.46
CA GLY A 148 -21.00 -4.35 2.88
C GLY A 148 -20.60 -5.78 2.64
N TYR A 149 -19.73 -6.38 3.48
CA TYR A 149 -19.91 -7.79 3.77
C TYR A 149 -21.23 -7.88 4.53
N PRO A 150 -22.33 -8.15 3.82
CA PRO A 150 -23.63 -8.08 4.41
C PRO A 150 -23.70 -9.34 5.24
N GLN A 151 -24.09 -9.16 6.49
CA GLN A 151 -24.48 -10.21 7.43
C GLN A 151 -23.33 -10.71 8.28
N LEU A 152 -23.42 -10.36 9.57
CA LEU A 152 -22.86 -11.16 10.65
C LEU A 152 -23.68 -12.45 10.72
N THR A 153 -23.39 -13.30 9.75
CA THR A 153 -23.93 -14.62 9.66
C THR A 153 -23.30 -15.41 10.81
N VAL A 154 -24.15 -15.93 11.68
CA VAL A 154 -23.74 -16.90 12.67
C VAL A 154 -24.02 -18.28 12.12
N ARG A 155 -23.04 -19.19 12.20
CA ARG A 155 -23.24 -20.60 11.88
C ARG A 155 -23.51 -21.35 13.16
N ALA A 156 -24.69 -21.93 13.25
CA ALA A 156 -25.06 -22.85 14.32
C ALA A 156 -24.92 -24.29 13.84
N LEU A 157 -24.19 -25.08 14.63
CA LEU A 157 -23.90 -26.49 14.40
C LEU A 157 -24.61 -27.33 15.48
N ASN A 158 -24.86 -28.61 15.17
CA ASN A 158 -25.46 -29.61 16.06
C ASN A 158 -26.92 -29.32 16.46
N LEU A 159 -27.76 -28.81 15.55
CA LEU A 159 -29.14 -28.41 15.86
C LEU A 159 -30.12 -29.60 16.01
N GLY A 160 -29.72 -30.81 15.62
CA GLY A 160 -30.53 -32.03 15.73
C GLY A 160 -31.36 -32.34 14.46
N PRO A 161 -31.64 -33.62 14.16
CA PRO A 161 -32.23 -34.03 12.88
C PRO A 161 -33.67 -33.52 12.66
N ASN A 162 -34.38 -33.18 13.74
CA ASN A 162 -35.75 -32.68 13.71
C ASN A 162 -35.85 -31.16 13.59
N PHE A 163 -34.72 -30.43 13.68
CA PHE A 163 -34.72 -28.97 13.59
C PHE A 163 -35.06 -28.52 12.16
N LYS A 164 -36.11 -27.71 12.03
CA LYS A 164 -36.68 -27.23 10.75
C LYS A 164 -36.47 -25.74 10.57
N SER A 165 -36.71 -25.25 9.36
CA SER A 165 -36.64 -23.81 9.04
C SER A 165 -37.59 -22.96 9.89
N GLU A 166 -38.72 -23.52 10.33
CA GLU A 166 -39.68 -22.87 11.22
C GLU A 166 -39.07 -22.59 12.60
N ASP A 167 -38.27 -23.53 13.13
CA ASP A 167 -37.59 -23.40 14.43
C ASP A 167 -36.49 -22.34 14.42
N VAL A 168 -35.98 -21.96 13.25
CA VAL A 168 -34.95 -20.92 13.12
C VAL A 168 -35.49 -19.59 13.61
N ASN A 169 -36.68 -19.17 13.15
CA ASN A 169 -37.24 -17.89 13.58
C ASN A 169 -37.64 -17.91 15.06
N GLU A 170 -38.11 -19.04 15.58
CA GLU A 170 -38.43 -19.16 17.00
C GLU A 170 -37.17 -19.09 17.90
N THR A 171 -36.08 -19.72 17.46
CA THR A 171 -34.85 -19.83 18.24
C THR A 171 -33.97 -18.59 18.10
N PHE A 172 -33.69 -18.17 16.86
CA PHE A 172 -32.78 -17.08 16.53
C PHE A 172 -33.46 -15.71 16.53
N GLY A 173 -34.78 -15.65 16.32
CA GLY A 173 -35.55 -14.39 16.33
C GLY A 173 -35.63 -13.72 17.71
N LYS A 174 -35.37 -14.47 18.80
CA LYS A 174 -35.28 -13.91 20.17
C LYS A 174 -34.12 -12.93 20.35
N TYR A 175 -33.09 -13.04 19.51
CA TYR A 175 -31.86 -12.25 19.62
C TYR A 175 -31.80 -11.08 18.63
N GLY A 176 -32.72 -11.02 17.66
CA GLY A 176 -32.72 -9.95 16.66
C GLY A 176 -33.58 -10.24 15.44
N THR A 177 -33.58 -9.31 14.49
CA THR A 177 -34.33 -9.46 13.24
C THR A 177 -33.51 -10.28 12.25
N VAL A 178 -33.91 -11.53 12.02
CA VAL A 178 -33.28 -12.41 11.03
C VAL A 178 -33.55 -11.88 9.63
N THR A 179 -32.49 -11.52 8.91
CA THR A 179 -32.55 -11.00 7.52
C THR A 179 -32.40 -12.10 6.49
N HIS A 180 -31.61 -13.13 6.80
CA HIS A 180 -31.43 -14.30 5.96
C HIS A 180 -31.19 -15.53 6.83
N CYS A 181 -31.69 -16.68 6.40
CA CYS A 181 -31.39 -17.96 7.01
C CYS A 181 -31.20 -19.02 5.93
N ARG A 182 -30.12 -19.78 6.04
CA ARG A 182 -29.84 -20.92 5.19
C ARG A 182 -29.64 -22.15 6.05
N MET A 183 -30.54 -23.13 5.91
CA MET A 183 -30.40 -24.41 6.56
C MET A 183 -29.73 -25.39 5.60
N MET A 184 -28.72 -26.10 6.08
CA MET A 184 -27.98 -27.11 5.34
C MET A 184 -27.97 -28.38 6.17
N ARG A 185 -28.33 -29.50 5.53
CA ARG A 185 -28.42 -30.81 6.18
C ARG A 185 -27.27 -31.66 5.65
N GLU A 186 -26.35 -32.02 6.54
CA GLU A 186 -25.18 -32.83 6.22
C GLU A 186 -25.46 -34.26 6.70
N GLY A 187 -26.16 -35.04 5.86
CA GLY A 187 -26.58 -36.40 6.18
C GLY A 187 -27.84 -36.48 7.05
N GLU A 188 -28.08 -37.64 7.65
CA GLU A 188 -29.30 -37.93 8.43
C GLU A 188 -29.21 -37.41 9.88
N VAL A 189 -27.99 -37.17 10.37
CA VAL A 189 -27.72 -36.99 11.80
C VAL A 189 -27.48 -35.54 12.19
N ASP A 190 -26.87 -34.72 11.32
CA ASP A 190 -26.47 -33.35 11.66
C ASP A 190 -26.99 -32.30 10.66
N CYS A 191 -27.49 -31.21 11.22
CA CYS A 191 -27.90 -30.04 10.47
C CYS A 191 -27.15 -28.81 10.99
N HIS A 192 -26.83 -27.92 10.06
CA HIS A 192 -26.23 -26.64 10.33
C HIS A 192 -27.10 -25.53 9.73
N CYS A 193 -27.16 -24.39 10.41
CA CYS A 193 -27.82 -23.22 9.87
C CYS A 193 -26.92 -22.00 9.92
N ASP A 194 -26.96 -21.23 8.83
CA ASP A 194 -26.32 -19.93 8.70
C ASP A 194 -27.43 -18.89 8.84
N VAL A 195 -27.36 -18.09 9.91
CA VAL A 195 -28.38 -17.10 10.25
C VAL A 195 -27.77 -15.72 10.29
N SER A 196 -28.39 -14.81 9.56
CA SER A 196 -27.89 -13.46 9.35
C SER A 196 -28.80 -12.45 10.02
N TYR A 197 -28.19 -11.53 10.76
CA TYR A 197 -28.90 -10.50 11.52
C TYR A 197 -28.83 -9.14 10.85
N ARG A 198 -29.72 -8.23 11.26
CA ARG A 198 -29.71 -6.83 10.82
C ARG A 198 -28.62 -6.02 11.49
N ARG A 199 -28.35 -6.28 12.77
CA ARG A 199 -27.35 -5.56 13.58
C ARG A 199 -26.30 -6.51 14.15
N GLN A 200 -25.13 -5.96 14.47
CA GLN A 200 -24.02 -6.74 15.00
C GLN A 200 -24.24 -7.22 16.42
N GLU A 201 -24.82 -6.37 17.26
CA GLU A 201 -25.17 -6.67 18.65
C GLU A 201 -26.12 -7.87 18.73
N GLU A 202 -27.06 -7.99 17.78
CA GLU A 202 -28.01 -9.10 17.67
C GLU A 202 -27.30 -10.45 17.40
N ALA A 203 -26.33 -10.46 16.48
CA ALA A 203 -25.54 -11.66 16.19
C ALA A 203 -24.67 -12.08 17.39
N PHE A 204 -24.08 -11.13 18.11
CA PHE A 204 -23.32 -11.42 19.32
C PHE A 204 -24.21 -11.91 20.46
N ALA A 205 -25.41 -11.33 20.63
CA ALA A 205 -26.39 -11.80 21.59
C ALA A 205 -26.82 -13.24 21.29
N ALA A 206 -27.02 -13.58 20.01
CA ALA A 206 -27.32 -14.94 19.59
C ALA A 206 -26.18 -15.92 19.90
N ILE A 207 -24.92 -15.53 19.66
CA ILE A 207 -23.75 -16.35 20.04
C ILE A 207 -23.71 -16.52 21.57
N ALA A 208 -23.88 -15.45 22.34
CA ALA A 208 -23.81 -15.51 23.79
C ALA A 208 -24.92 -16.37 24.42
N GLY A 209 -26.13 -16.31 23.85
CA GLY A 209 -27.29 -17.05 24.37
C GLY A 209 -27.38 -18.50 23.90
N LEU A 210 -27.11 -18.77 22.62
CA LEU A 210 -27.31 -20.09 22.01
C LEU A 210 -26.06 -20.97 22.05
N ASN A 211 -24.86 -20.37 22.11
CA ASN A 211 -23.65 -21.17 22.13
C ASN A 211 -23.58 -21.93 23.45
N ASN A 212 -23.54 -23.25 23.37
CA ASN A 212 -23.57 -24.18 24.49
C ASN A 212 -24.97 -24.51 25.06
N GLU A 213 -26.05 -24.02 24.45
CA GLU A 213 -27.41 -24.40 24.85
C GLU A 213 -27.68 -25.88 24.52
N MET A 214 -28.38 -26.57 25.42
CA MET A 214 -28.76 -27.97 25.25
C MET A 214 -30.15 -28.07 24.59
N ARG A 215 -30.20 -28.58 23.35
CA ARG A 215 -31.44 -28.97 22.66
C ARG A 215 -31.35 -30.41 22.21
N GLU A 216 -32.43 -31.18 22.41
CA GLU A 216 -32.50 -32.61 22.02
C GLU A 216 -31.30 -33.44 22.52
N GLN A 217 -30.84 -33.17 23.76
CA GLN A 217 -29.65 -33.80 24.37
C GLN A 217 -28.33 -33.50 23.65
N ARG A 218 -28.31 -32.55 22.72
CA ARG A 218 -27.12 -32.07 22.02
C ARG A 218 -26.82 -30.63 22.37
N LYS A 219 -25.53 -30.32 22.36
CA LYS A 219 -25.02 -28.98 22.66
C LYS A 219 -24.86 -28.20 21.36
N ILE A 220 -25.67 -27.15 21.19
CA ILE A 220 -25.59 -26.28 20.01
C ILE A 220 -24.27 -25.50 20.08
N ARG A 221 -23.57 -25.41 18.96
CA ARG A 221 -22.36 -24.61 18.84
C ARG A 221 -22.57 -23.50 17.84
N VAL A 222 -22.52 -22.25 18.31
CA VAL A 222 -22.72 -21.07 17.46
C VAL A 222 -21.40 -20.33 17.32
N ARG A 223 -21.00 -20.02 16.09
CA ARG A 223 -19.81 -19.22 15.79
C ARG A 223 -20.09 -18.18 14.72
N ILE A 224 -19.26 -17.15 14.65
CA ILE A 224 -19.26 -16.22 13.53
C ILE A 224 -18.86 -16.98 12.27
N PHE A 225 -19.66 -16.85 11.22
CA PHE A 225 -19.38 -17.40 9.91
C PHE A 225 -18.82 -16.30 9.02
N ASP A 226 -17.53 -16.38 8.75
CA ASP A 226 -16.90 -15.54 7.75
C ASP A 226 -17.23 -16.10 6.37
N LEU A 227 -18.16 -15.45 5.67
CA LEU A 227 -18.39 -15.64 4.24
C LEU A 227 -17.13 -15.18 3.47
N GLY A 228 -16.09 -15.99 3.46
CA GLY A 228 -14.91 -15.75 2.64
C GLY A 228 -15.28 -15.88 1.16
N VAL A 229 -15.40 -14.76 0.45
CA VAL A 229 -15.22 -14.47 -1.01
C VAL A 229 -15.77 -15.48 -2.06
N GLN A 230 -16.42 -16.57 -1.70
CA GLN A 230 -17.01 -17.54 -2.62
C GLN A 230 -18.30 -18.09 -2.05
N SER A 231 -19.44 -17.55 -2.46
CA SER A 231 -20.61 -18.35 -2.86
C SER A 231 -21.79 -17.47 -3.24
N ASP A 232 -22.36 -17.79 -4.41
CA ASP A 232 -23.51 -17.15 -5.02
C ASP A 232 -24.71 -17.08 -4.07
N PHE A 233 -25.03 -15.86 -3.65
CA PHE A 233 -26.26 -15.55 -2.93
C PHE A 233 -27.35 -15.14 -3.93
N ARG A 234 -28.40 -15.95 -4.08
CA ARG A 234 -29.67 -15.48 -4.65
C ARG A 234 -30.56 -14.96 -3.52
N PRO A 235 -30.97 -13.68 -3.53
CA PRO A 235 -31.99 -13.17 -2.62
C PRO A 235 -33.30 -13.94 -2.81
N LEU A 236 -34.03 -14.17 -1.71
CA LEU A 236 -35.41 -14.65 -1.79
C LEU A 236 -36.24 -13.60 -2.53
N ALA A 237 -36.76 -14.00 -3.70
CA ALA A 237 -37.57 -13.16 -4.57
C ALA A 237 -38.85 -12.72 -3.86
N GLY A 238 -39.02 -11.42 -3.68
CA GLY A 238 -40.19 -10.85 -3.03
C GLY A 238 -40.21 -9.33 -2.96
N ALA A 239 -39.61 -8.62 -3.92
CA ALA A 239 -39.86 -7.19 -4.13
C ALA A 239 -39.54 -6.83 -5.59
N ASN A 240 -40.58 -6.59 -6.38
CA ASN A 240 -40.48 -6.14 -7.76
C ASN A 240 -39.83 -4.74 -7.82
N VAL A 241 -38.57 -4.68 -8.23
CA VAL A 241 -38.01 -3.49 -8.88
C VAL A 241 -37.35 -3.93 -10.18
N ARG A 242 -37.94 -3.46 -11.26
CA ARG A 242 -37.66 -3.80 -12.66
C ARG A 242 -36.43 -3.02 -13.11
N ALA A 243 -35.31 -3.71 -13.37
CA ALA A 243 -34.18 -3.15 -14.12
C ALA A 243 -34.23 -3.66 -15.58
N PRO A 244 -33.92 -2.82 -16.58
CA PRO A 244 -34.08 -3.18 -17.99
C PRO A 244 -32.90 -4.00 -18.51
N HIS A 245 -33.24 -4.98 -19.34
CA HIS A 245 -32.35 -5.73 -20.21
C HIS A 245 -31.44 -4.82 -21.06
N GLN A 246 -30.15 -5.16 -21.13
CA GLN A 246 -29.40 -5.01 -22.37
C GLN A 246 -28.89 -6.38 -22.80
N GLN A 247 -29.45 -6.86 -23.91
CA GLN A 247 -28.91 -7.93 -24.72
C GLN A 247 -27.65 -7.41 -25.42
N LEU A 248 -26.52 -8.10 -25.25
CA LEU A 248 -25.45 -8.07 -26.24
C LEU A 248 -24.95 -9.48 -26.49
N SER A 249 -24.83 -9.75 -27.78
CA SER A 249 -24.52 -10.99 -28.46
C SER A 249 -23.12 -11.51 -28.15
N SER A 250 -23.04 -12.78 -27.75
CA SER A 250 -21.80 -13.56 -27.78
C SER A 250 -21.63 -14.18 -29.17
N GLY A 251 -20.70 -13.65 -29.95
CA GLY A 251 -20.12 -14.29 -31.13
C GLY A 251 -18.79 -14.93 -30.77
N GLU A 252 -18.64 -16.17 -31.20
CA GLU A 252 -17.53 -17.11 -30.99
C GLU A 252 -16.16 -16.59 -31.47
N ALA A 253 -15.08 -16.97 -30.76
CA ALA A 253 -13.81 -17.41 -31.35
C ALA A 253 -12.90 -18.02 -30.27
N GLU A 254 -12.89 -19.34 -30.16
CA GLU A 254 -11.84 -20.12 -29.52
C GLU A 254 -10.64 -20.26 -30.48
N ALA A 255 -9.43 -19.87 -30.05
CA ALA A 255 -8.17 -20.40 -30.59
C ALA A 255 -6.98 -20.16 -29.64
N GLN A 256 -6.70 -21.20 -28.86
CA GLN A 256 -5.38 -21.77 -28.52
C GLN A 256 -4.14 -20.88 -28.44
N SER A 257 -3.57 -20.84 -27.23
CA SER A 257 -2.23 -20.39 -26.87
C SER A 257 -1.27 -21.58 -26.84
N SER A 258 -0.27 -21.59 -27.73
CA SER A 258 0.98 -22.34 -27.55
C SER A 258 2.16 -21.53 -28.10
N LEU A 259 2.87 -20.87 -27.18
CA LEU A 259 4.14 -20.19 -27.42
C LEU A 259 5.27 -21.17 -27.08
N ALA A 260 5.88 -21.76 -28.11
CA ALA A 260 7.21 -22.33 -28.04
C ALA A 260 7.84 -22.29 -29.44
N SER A 261 9.17 -22.09 -29.47
CA SER A 261 10.08 -22.13 -30.64
C SER A 261 9.96 -20.99 -31.67
N ALA A 262 10.81 -19.98 -31.49
CA ALA A 262 11.24 -19.07 -32.55
C ALA A 262 12.77 -19.14 -32.70
N GLU A 263 13.25 -20.21 -33.32
CA GLU A 263 14.57 -20.26 -33.96
C GLU A 263 14.39 -20.74 -35.41
N ALA A 264 15.17 -20.15 -36.31
CA ALA A 264 15.27 -20.45 -37.74
C ALA A 264 14.15 -19.91 -38.65
N TYR A 265 14.32 -18.68 -39.18
CA TYR A 265 14.03 -18.34 -40.57
C TYR A 265 14.70 -17.00 -40.94
N SER A 266 15.86 -17.06 -41.58
CA SER A 266 16.39 -15.93 -42.37
C SER A 266 17.02 -16.46 -43.65
N ASN A 267 16.15 -16.96 -44.54
CA ASN A 267 16.45 -17.17 -45.94
C ASN A 267 15.42 -16.37 -46.74
N ALA A 268 15.79 -15.18 -47.22
CA ALA A 268 15.37 -14.69 -48.52
C ALA A 268 16.06 -13.37 -48.90
N ARG A 269 16.55 -13.38 -50.14
CA ARG A 269 16.41 -12.33 -51.17
C ARG A 269 17.63 -11.44 -51.43
N ALA A 270 18.42 -11.93 -52.38
CA ALA A 270 19.32 -11.13 -53.20
C ALA A 270 18.55 -10.02 -53.96
N PRO A 271 19.07 -8.79 -54.03
CA PRO A 271 18.70 -7.85 -55.06
C PRO A 271 19.62 -8.00 -56.27
N SER A 272 18.98 -7.84 -57.42
CA SER A 272 19.47 -7.89 -58.78
C SER A 272 20.59 -6.89 -59.09
N GLN A 273 21.45 -7.33 -60.00
CA GLN A 273 22.47 -6.57 -60.71
C GLN A 273 21.93 -5.23 -61.25
N ALA A 274 22.57 -4.14 -60.86
CA ALA A 274 22.58 -2.89 -61.61
C ALA A 274 24.03 -2.62 -62.02
N SER A 275 24.29 -2.76 -63.31
CA SER A 275 25.52 -2.41 -63.98
C SER A 275 25.75 -0.90 -63.94
N GLY A 276 26.86 -0.45 -63.37
CA GLY A 276 27.26 0.96 -63.36
C GLY A 276 28.75 1.11 -63.09
N GLU A 277 29.49 1.35 -64.18
CA GLU A 277 30.79 2.04 -64.29
C GLU A 277 31.95 1.64 -63.35
N ALA A 278 32.93 0.98 -63.97
CA ALA A 278 34.22 0.63 -63.39
C ALA A 278 35.05 1.88 -63.06
N PHE A 279 35.12 2.20 -61.76
CA PHE A 279 36.16 3.07 -61.21
C PHE A 279 37.32 2.18 -60.71
N ASN A 280 38.42 2.14 -61.47
CA ASN A 280 39.64 1.41 -61.13
C ASN A 280 40.40 2.15 -60.01
N ASP A 281 40.01 1.94 -58.76
CA ASP A 281 40.86 2.24 -57.61
C ASP A 281 41.66 0.99 -57.21
N PRO A 282 42.98 1.11 -56.95
CA PRO A 282 43.80 -0.03 -56.56
C PRO A 282 43.34 -0.60 -55.21
N PRO A 283 43.29 -1.93 -55.05
CA PRO A 283 42.84 -2.56 -53.81
C PRO A 283 43.74 -2.10 -52.64
N PRO A 284 43.14 -1.70 -51.49
CA PRO A 284 43.92 -1.32 -50.33
C PRO A 284 44.79 -2.51 -49.89
N THR A 285 46.08 -2.24 -49.70
CA THR A 285 47.06 -3.26 -49.30
C THR A 285 46.60 -4.01 -48.03
N TYR A 286 46.57 -5.35 -48.11
CA TYR A 286 46.04 -6.28 -47.08
C TYR A 286 46.59 -6.08 -45.66
N SER A 287 47.74 -5.41 -45.49
CA SER A 287 48.38 -5.18 -44.19
C SER A 287 47.74 -4.05 -43.35
N ALA A 288 47.05 -3.10 -43.98
CA ALA A 288 46.44 -1.96 -43.26
C ALA A 288 45.09 -2.33 -42.62
N VAL A 289 44.33 -3.23 -43.26
CA VAL A 289 43.01 -3.70 -42.79
C VAL A 289 43.15 -4.50 -41.49
N THR A 290 44.19 -5.32 -41.36
CA THR A 290 44.41 -6.16 -40.17
C THR A 290 44.81 -5.36 -38.93
N LYS A 291 45.58 -4.27 -39.08
CA LYS A 291 45.93 -3.38 -37.96
C LYS A 291 44.72 -2.61 -37.44
N ALA A 292 43.88 -2.09 -38.33
CA ALA A 292 42.67 -1.37 -37.95
C ALA A 292 41.65 -2.29 -37.26
N GLN A 293 41.53 -3.53 -37.72
CA GLN A 293 40.63 -4.51 -37.12
C GLN A 293 41.08 -4.93 -35.71
N ARG A 294 42.38 -5.17 -35.50
CA ARG A 294 42.92 -5.44 -34.16
C ARG A 294 42.68 -4.29 -33.19
N ALA A 295 42.91 -3.05 -33.63
CA ALA A 295 42.65 -1.88 -32.79
C ALA A 295 41.18 -1.76 -32.37
N ARG A 296 40.23 -2.13 -33.25
CA ARG A 296 38.79 -2.16 -32.91
C ARG A 296 38.46 -3.28 -31.92
N GLU A 297 39.03 -4.46 -32.11
CA GLU A 297 38.87 -5.59 -31.19
C GLU A 297 39.45 -5.27 -29.80
N ASP A 298 40.60 -4.58 -29.74
CA ASP A 298 41.20 -4.14 -28.48
C ASP A 298 40.32 -3.11 -27.74
N VAL A 299 39.77 -2.11 -28.47
CA VAL A 299 38.85 -1.11 -27.89
C VAL A 299 37.55 -1.76 -27.40
N ARG A 300 37.00 -2.70 -28.16
CA ARG A 300 35.81 -3.47 -27.77
C ARG A 300 36.09 -4.34 -26.54
N GLY A 301 37.24 -5.00 -26.49
CA GLY A 301 37.69 -5.76 -25.33
C GLY A 301 37.78 -4.90 -24.07
N ALA A 302 38.43 -3.75 -24.16
CA ALA A 302 38.54 -2.80 -23.05
C ALA A 302 37.18 -2.25 -22.59
N TYR A 303 36.23 -2.05 -23.50
CA TYR A 303 34.86 -1.65 -23.15
C TYR A 303 34.13 -2.76 -22.37
N HIS A 304 34.18 -4.01 -22.84
CA HIS A 304 33.54 -5.13 -22.15
C HIS A 304 34.18 -5.42 -20.79
N GLU A 305 35.50 -5.26 -20.64
CA GLU A 305 36.18 -5.40 -19.35
C GLU A 305 35.73 -4.33 -18.35
N LYS A 306 35.58 -3.08 -18.80
CA LYS A 306 35.03 -1.99 -17.98
C LYS A 306 33.59 -2.26 -17.56
N LEU A 307 32.75 -2.71 -18.50
CA LEU A 307 31.36 -3.07 -18.21
C LEU A 307 31.27 -4.21 -17.19
N ALA A 308 32.04 -5.28 -17.38
CA ALA A 308 32.09 -6.40 -16.43
C ALA A 308 32.56 -5.96 -15.03
N THR A 309 33.53 -5.06 -14.95
CA THR A 309 34.01 -4.48 -13.69
C THR A 309 32.93 -3.64 -13.00
N ALA A 310 32.17 -2.84 -13.76
CA ALA A 310 31.06 -2.04 -13.24
C ALA A 310 29.92 -2.94 -12.71
N THR A 311 29.50 -3.94 -13.49
CA THR A 311 28.47 -4.90 -13.08
C THR A 311 28.87 -5.64 -11.80
N ARG A 312 30.13 -6.09 -11.70
CA ARG A 312 30.64 -6.73 -10.47
C ARG A 312 30.57 -5.79 -9.25
N ARG A 313 30.92 -4.51 -9.41
CA ARG A 313 30.82 -3.53 -8.31
C ARG A 313 29.37 -3.32 -7.87
N ARG A 314 28.42 -3.29 -8.80
CA ARG A 314 26.99 -3.20 -8.50
C ARG A 314 26.51 -4.43 -7.73
N GLU A 315 26.87 -5.64 -8.17
CA GLU A 315 26.53 -6.88 -7.46
C GLU A 315 27.11 -6.91 -6.03
N GLU A 316 28.38 -6.50 -5.87
CA GLU A 316 29.03 -6.38 -4.56
C GLU A 316 28.32 -5.35 -3.67
N ALA A 317 27.93 -4.19 -4.21
CA ALA A 317 27.17 -3.17 -3.48
C ALA A 317 25.77 -3.68 -3.05
N ALA A 318 25.06 -4.36 -3.95
CA ALA A 318 23.75 -4.96 -3.66
C ALA A 318 23.83 -6.05 -2.57
N ALA A 319 24.89 -6.87 -2.59
CA ALA A 319 25.14 -7.86 -1.56
C ALA A 319 25.40 -7.22 -0.19
N VAL A 320 26.19 -6.15 -0.14
CA VAL A 320 26.46 -5.39 1.10
C VAL A 320 25.18 -4.75 1.63
N LEU A 321 24.34 -4.15 0.77
CA LEU A 321 23.05 -3.56 1.16
C LEU A 321 22.13 -4.62 1.79
N THR A 322 22.04 -5.80 1.16
CA THR A 322 21.24 -6.92 1.67
C THR A 322 21.72 -7.39 3.04
N ALA A 323 23.05 -7.47 3.24
CA ALA A 323 23.64 -7.84 4.52
C ALA A 323 23.37 -6.79 5.63
N VAL A 324 23.37 -5.50 5.29
CA VAL A 324 23.03 -4.43 6.23
C VAL A 324 21.55 -4.45 6.61
N ARG A 325 20.65 -4.63 5.64
CA ARG A 325 19.20 -4.79 5.91
C ARG A 325 18.90 -5.94 6.85
N ARG A 326 19.56 -7.09 6.66
CA ARG A 326 19.42 -8.24 7.56
C ARG A 326 19.84 -7.89 9.00
N LYS A 327 20.99 -7.22 9.18
CA LYS A 327 21.45 -6.78 10.50
C LYS A 327 20.49 -5.78 11.15
N ARG A 328 19.87 -4.90 10.37
CA ARG A 328 18.85 -3.95 10.87
C ARG A 328 17.62 -4.67 11.41
N LEU A 329 17.10 -5.64 10.65
CA LEU A 329 15.98 -6.47 11.10
C LEU A 329 16.29 -7.23 12.39
N ASP A 330 17.52 -7.74 12.54
CA ASP A 330 17.97 -8.39 13.77
C ASP A 330 18.02 -7.41 14.97
N VAL A 331 18.46 -6.15 14.74
CA VAL A 331 18.45 -5.09 15.76
C VAL A 331 17.02 -4.69 16.14
N GLU A 332 16.14 -4.48 15.17
CA GLU A 332 14.72 -4.16 15.41
C GLU A 332 14.00 -5.30 16.17
N ALA A 333 14.33 -6.57 15.88
CA ALA A 333 13.81 -7.72 16.60
C ALA A 333 14.26 -7.73 18.06
N ARG A 334 15.53 -7.41 18.32
CA ARG A 334 16.06 -7.26 19.70
C ARG A 334 15.42 -6.10 20.44
N GLU A 335 15.21 -4.97 19.77
CA GLU A 335 14.52 -3.83 20.37
C GLU A 335 13.08 -4.17 20.76
N ARG A 336 12.34 -4.86 19.88
CA ARG A 336 10.99 -5.36 20.19
C ARG A 336 10.98 -6.32 21.38
N ALA A 337 11.97 -7.21 21.48
CA ALA A 337 12.12 -8.09 22.64
C ALA A 337 12.39 -7.30 23.93
N ALA A 338 13.31 -6.33 23.90
CA ALA A 338 13.63 -5.48 25.05
C ALA A 338 12.41 -4.66 25.51
N ARG A 339 11.65 -4.05 24.58
CA ARG A 339 10.41 -3.33 24.89
C ARG A 339 9.35 -4.26 25.52
N ALA A 340 9.24 -5.51 25.06
CA ALA A 340 8.33 -6.47 25.66
C ALA A 340 8.74 -6.85 27.10
N THR A 341 10.04 -7.03 27.36
CA THR A 341 10.56 -7.28 28.72
C THR A 341 10.30 -6.09 29.64
N LEU A 342 10.53 -4.86 29.16
CA LEU A 342 10.22 -3.63 29.90
C LEU A 342 8.73 -3.54 30.26
N ALA A 343 7.84 -3.84 29.30
CA ALA A 343 6.39 -3.85 29.53
C ALA A 343 5.98 -4.89 30.59
N GLN A 344 6.59 -6.08 30.57
CA GLN A 344 6.38 -7.11 31.61
C GLN A 344 6.86 -6.62 32.98
N ALA A 345 8.02 -5.97 33.06
CA ALA A 345 8.54 -5.41 34.31
C ALA A 345 7.61 -4.34 34.90
N PHE A 346 7.03 -3.47 34.06
CA PHE A 346 6.03 -2.50 34.52
C PHE A 346 4.74 -3.15 35.03
N ALA A 347 4.25 -4.18 34.33
CA ALA A 347 3.07 -4.92 34.79
C ALA A 347 3.28 -5.55 36.17
N VAL A 348 4.45 -6.18 36.39
CA VAL A 348 4.83 -6.77 37.69
C VAL A 348 4.96 -5.68 38.77
N ARG A 349 5.54 -4.52 38.43
CA ARG A 349 5.64 -3.38 39.37
C ARG A 349 4.26 -2.86 39.77
N ASP A 350 3.33 -2.74 38.83
CA ASP A 350 1.99 -2.23 39.09
C ASP A 350 1.18 -3.23 39.93
N GLU A 351 1.33 -4.54 39.69
CA GLU A 351 0.75 -5.60 40.52
C GLU A 351 1.32 -5.58 41.94
N ALA A 352 2.65 -5.48 42.09
CA ALA A 352 3.29 -5.36 43.39
C ALA A 352 2.83 -4.09 44.15
N SER A 353 2.61 -2.99 43.43
CA SER A 353 2.09 -1.74 44.00
C SER A 353 0.65 -1.89 44.50
N ARG A 354 -0.19 -2.63 43.76
CA ARG A 354 -1.55 -2.98 44.21
C ARG A 354 -1.52 -3.85 45.46
N LEU A 355 -0.71 -4.91 45.48
CA LEU A 355 -0.56 -5.78 46.65
C LEU A 355 -0.03 -5.02 47.88
N LEU A 356 0.87 -4.06 47.68
CA LEU A 356 1.35 -3.19 48.75
C LEU A 356 0.23 -2.29 49.29
N ALA A 357 -0.59 -1.70 48.42
CA ALA A 357 -1.73 -0.90 48.82
C ALA A 357 -2.75 -1.73 49.64
N ASP A 358 -3.08 -2.94 49.17
CA ASP A 358 -3.99 -3.85 49.86
C ASP A 358 -3.41 -4.31 51.21
N ALA A 359 -2.11 -4.59 51.29
CA ALA A 359 -1.43 -4.94 52.54
C ALA A 359 -1.37 -3.77 53.55
N THR A 360 -1.25 -2.52 53.09
CA THR A 360 -1.31 -1.34 53.98
C THR A 360 -2.70 -1.11 54.58
N VAL A 361 -3.76 -1.57 53.92
CA VAL A 361 -5.12 -1.56 54.47
C VAL A 361 -5.31 -2.69 55.51
N ALA A 362 -4.51 -3.76 55.44
CA ALA A 362 -4.66 -4.94 56.29
C ALA A 362 -3.79 -4.98 57.57
N ALA A 363 -2.71 -4.19 57.71
CA ALA A 363 -1.83 -4.36 58.88
C ALA A 363 -0.99 -3.13 59.32
N VAL A 364 -1.35 -2.60 60.49
CA VAL A 364 -0.45 -1.99 61.49
C VAL A 364 0.34 -3.09 62.28
N ALA A 365 0.41 -4.35 61.81
CA ALA A 365 0.86 -5.48 62.64
C ALA A 365 1.94 -6.44 62.06
N ALA A 366 2.64 -6.16 60.95
CA ALA A 366 3.71 -7.07 60.49
C ALA A 366 4.89 -6.35 59.80
N GLU A 367 5.85 -5.89 60.61
CA GLU A 367 7.03 -5.12 60.17
C GLU A 367 8.01 -5.92 59.28
N ALA A 368 8.03 -7.26 59.38
CA ALA A 368 8.92 -8.13 58.62
C ALA A 368 8.54 -8.26 57.13
N HIS A 369 7.24 -8.28 56.80
CA HIS A 369 6.77 -8.37 55.41
C HIS A 369 7.08 -7.08 54.62
N LYS A 370 7.03 -5.93 55.31
CA LYS A 370 7.38 -4.62 54.74
C LYS A 370 8.85 -4.54 54.31
N ALA A 371 9.77 -5.09 55.11
CA ALA A 371 11.20 -5.11 54.78
C ALA A 371 11.49 -5.98 53.55
N GLN A 372 10.84 -7.15 53.44
CA GLN A 372 11.01 -8.04 52.29
C GLN A 372 10.43 -7.43 51.00
N MET A 373 9.29 -6.73 51.09
CA MET A 373 8.67 -6.00 49.97
C MET A 373 9.53 -4.82 49.50
N LEU A 374 10.09 -4.04 50.43
CA LEU A 374 11.00 -2.92 50.08
C LEU A 374 12.26 -3.42 49.36
N LYS A 375 12.80 -4.57 49.77
CA LYS A 375 13.95 -5.21 49.10
C LYS A 375 13.59 -5.69 47.69
N ALA A 376 12.39 -6.25 47.50
CA ALA A 376 11.90 -6.64 46.18
C ALA A 376 11.69 -5.42 45.27
N PHE A 377 11.12 -4.33 45.81
CA PHE A 377 10.91 -3.08 45.07
C PHE A 377 12.23 -2.42 44.65
N SER A 378 13.24 -2.38 45.53
CA SER A 378 14.56 -1.85 45.17
C SER A 378 15.25 -2.68 44.09
N ALA A 379 15.12 -4.01 44.14
CA ALA A 379 15.67 -4.89 43.10
C ALA A 379 14.99 -4.68 41.75
N LEU A 380 13.66 -4.52 41.74
CA LEU A 380 12.89 -4.19 40.53
C LEU A 380 13.25 -2.81 39.96
N ALA A 381 13.48 -1.81 40.82
CA ALA A 381 13.89 -0.47 40.39
C ALA A 381 15.28 -0.48 39.72
N VAL A 382 16.23 -1.26 40.25
CA VAL A 382 17.55 -1.44 39.63
C VAL A 382 17.42 -2.16 38.28
N ALA A 383 16.65 -3.25 38.22
CA ALA A 383 16.42 -3.97 36.97
C ALA A 383 15.72 -3.11 35.89
N ALA A 384 14.80 -2.23 36.29
CA ALA A 384 14.16 -1.29 35.37
C ALA A 384 15.13 -0.23 34.84
N ALA A 385 16.05 0.25 35.66
CA ALA A 385 17.08 1.20 35.24
C ALA A 385 18.08 0.55 34.25
N GLU A 386 18.52 -0.68 34.52
CA GLU A 386 19.39 -1.44 33.61
C GLU A 386 18.70 -1.70 32.26
N ALA A 387 17.41 -2.01 32.26
CA ALA A 387 16.62 -2.20 31.04
C ALA A 387 16.44 -0.90 30.23
N ASP A 388 16.29 0.25 30.89
CA ASP A 388 16.20 1.56 30.23
C ASP A 388 17.53 1.96 29.58
N ASP A 389 18.66 1.70 30.25
CA ASP A 389 19.99 1.94 29.69
C ASP A 389 20.29 1.01 28.49
N GLU A 390 19.87 -0.26 28.55
CA GLU A 390 19.97 -1.18 27.42
C GLU A 390 19.07 -0.75 26.25
N HIS A 391 17.84 -0.27 26.52
CA HIS A 391 16.95 0.26 25.48
C HIS A 391 17.56 1.47 24.78
N LYS A 392 18.13 2.43 25.53
CA LYS A 392 18.84 3.59 24.96
C LYS A 392 20.05 3.16 24.12
N ALA A 393 20.82 2.19 24.58
CA ALA A 393 21.97 1.68 23.83
C ALA A 393 21.56 0.98 22.52
N VAL A 394 20.45 0.23 22.52
CA VAL A 394 19.89 -0.39 21.32
C VAL A 394 19.35 0.66 20.35
N ALA A 395 18.65 1.67 20.85
CA ALA A 395 18.14 2.78 20.04
C ALA A 395 19.28 3.54 19.34
N ALA A 396 20.37 3.84 20.06
CA ALA A 396 21.55 4.49 19.47
C ALA A 396 22.22 3.63 18.37
N ARG A 397 22.29 2.30 18.56
CA ARG A 397 22.80 1.37 17.53
C ARG A 397 21.88 1.28 16.31
N SER A 398 20.57 1.36 16.52
CA SER A 398 19.57 1.38 15.45
C SER A 398 19.72 2.65 14.59
N ALA A 399 19.86 3.81 15.22
CA ALA A 399 20.09 5.07 14.52
C ALA A 399 21.38 5.03 13.66
N ALA A 400 22.50 4.57 14.24
CA ALA A 400 23.76 4.44 13.50
C ALA A 400 23.68 3.42 12.34
N ALA A 401 22.86 2.37 12.48
CA ALA A 401 22.63 1.40 11.41
C ALA A 401 21.80 2.01 10.26
N ALA A 402 20.80 2.85 10.58
CA ALA A 402 19.99 3.55 9.60
C ALA A 402 20.83 4.54 8.77
N GLU A 403 21.70 5.33 9.41
CA GLU A 403 22.64 6.23 8.71
C GLU A 403 23.56 5.48 7.75
N ARG A 404 24.08 4.31 8.18
CA ARG A 404 24.93 3.47 7.32
C ARG A 404 24.16 2.88 6.14
N GLU A 405 22.89 2.49 6.31
CA GLU A 405 22.05 2.02 5.22
C GLU A 405 21.79 3.13 4.19
N ALA A 406 21.49 4.34 4.66
CA ALA A 406 21.31 5.51 3.79
C ALA A 406 22.58 5.81 2.98
N ALA A 407 23.75 5.78 3.61
CA ALA A 407 25.03 5.98 2.92
C ALA A 407 25.30 4.91 1.84
N LEU A 408 24.93 3.64 2.09
CA LEU A 408 25.08 2.56 1.12
C LEU A 408 24.06 2.65 -0.03
N ALA A 409 22.85 3.12 0.24
CA ALA A 409 21.84 3.36 -0.79
C ALA A 409 22.31 4.43 -1.79
N VAL A 410 22.87 5.54 -1.29
CA VAL A 410 23.47 6.60 -2.14
C VAL A 410 24.65 6.04 -2.96
N ALA A 411 25.51 5.22 -2.37
CA ALA A 411 26.61 4.59 -3.09
C ALA A 411 26.12 3.64 -4.20
N HIS A 412 25.02 2.91 -3.97
CA HIS A 412 24.39 2.05 -4.98
C HIS A 412 23.80 2.86 -6.13
N GLU A 413 23.09 3.96 -5.84
CA GLU A 413 22.52 4.84 -6.87
C GLU A 413 23.61 5.49 -7.75
N LEU A 414 24.73 5.91 -7.14
CA LEU A 414 25.89 6.41 -7.89
C LEU A 414 26.49 5.33 -8.80
N ALA A 415 26.59 4.08 -8.33
CA ALA A 415 27.09 2.97 -9.15
C ALA A 415 26.14 2.63 -10.33
N GLU A 416 24.82 2.65 -10.11
CA GLU A 416 23.84 2.47 -11.20
C GLU A 416 23.91 3.61 -12.22
N LYS A 417 24.13 4.85 -11.76
CA LYS A 417 24.32 5.99 -12.66
C LYS A 417 25.60 5.86 -13.49
N GLU A 418 26.72 5.46 -12.88
CA GLU A 418 27.98 5.19 -13.62
C GLU A 418 27.80 4.08 -14.66
N GLU A 419 27.11 2.98 -14.31
CA GLU A 419 26.81 1.90 -15.26
C GLU A 419 25.94 2.40 -16.41
N LYS A 420 24.90 3.18 -16.11
CA LYS A 420 24.01 3.74 -17.12
C LYS A 420 24.73 4.71 -18.05
N GLU A 421 25.59 5.59 -17.51
CA GLU A 421 26.41 6.50 -18.33
C GLU A 421 27.36 5.74 -19.25
N LEU A 422 27.90 4.58 -18.81
CA LEU A 422 28.72 3.72 -19.66
C LEU A 422 27.92 3.01 -20.76
N VAL A 423 26.68 2.58 -20.47
CA VAL A 423 25.79 1.91 -21.43
C VAL A 423 25.23 2.89 -22.46
N ASP A 424 24.85 4.09 -22.03
CA ASP A 424 24.28 5.13 -22.89
C ASP A 424 25.36 5.90 -23.67
N ALA A 425 26.63 5.81 -23.26
CA ALA A 425 27.75 6.40 -24.00
C ALA A 425 27.80 5.79 -25.42
N PRO A 426 27.79 6.62 -26.48
CA PRO A 426 27.90 6.12 -27.84
C PRO A 426 29.18 5.28 -27.96
N PRO A 427 29.15 4.15 -28.67
CA PRO A 427 30.34 3.34 -28.88
C PRO A 427 31.49 4.23 -29.36
N LEU A 428 32.69 4.08 -28.79
CA LEU A 428 33.89 4.86 -29.16
C LEU A 428 34.13 4.89 -30.67
N GLU A 429 33.75 3.82 -31.39
CA GLU A 429 33.81 3.75 -32.85
C GLU A 429 32.92 4.80 -33.55
N LEU A 430 31.75 5.11 -32.99
CA LEU A 430 30.82 6.11 -33.51
C LEU A 430 31.34 7.53 -33.25
N GLU A 431 31.95 7.78 -32.09
CA GLU A 431 32.61 9.07 -31.82
C GLU A 431 33.84 9.28 -32.71
N GLU A 432 34.67 8.26 -32.90
CA GLU A 432 35.81 8.32 -33.82
C GLU A 432 35.35 8.50 -35.26
N ALA A 433 34.26 7.85 -35.68
CA ALA A 433 33.64 8.06 -36.99
C ALA A 433 33.17 9.51 -37.16
N ARG A 434 32.43 10.06 -36.19
CA ARG A 434 32.01 11.48 -36.19
C ARG A 434 33.19 12.44 -36.21
N ARG A 435 34.27 12.15 -35.45
CA ARG A 435 35.51 12.94 -35.48
C ARG A 435 36.17 12.88 -36.85
N ARG A 436 36.22 11.71 -37.50
CA ARG A 436 36.75 11.55 -38.86
C ARG A 436 35.92 12.28 -39.90
N GLU A 437 34.58 12.18 -39.83
CA GLU A 437 33.67 12.93 -40.70
C GLU A 437 33.85 14.44 -40.52
N SER A 438 33.89 14.93 -39.28
CA SER A 438 34.15 16.35 -38.99
C SER A 438 35.51 16.82 -39.52
N LEU A 439 36.56 15.99 -39.42
CA LEU A 439 37.88 16.27 -40.00
C LEU A 439 37.84 16.29 -41.53
N GLN A 440 37.13 15.36 -42.16
CA GLN A 440 36.95 15.34 -43.62
C GLN A 440 36.16 16.55 -44.12
N GLU A 441 35.11 16.95 -43.41
CA GLU A 441 34.32 18.16 -43.66
C GLU A 441 35.22 19.41 -43.60
N MET A 442 36.05 19.52 -42.55
CA MET A 442 37.00 20.61 -42.37
C MET A 442 38.04 20.65 -43.50
N ILE A 443 38.58 19.49 -43.90
CA ILE A 443 39.48 19.38 -45.05
C ILE A 443 38.78 19.82 -46.35
N ARG A 444 37.50 19.46 -46.54
CA ARG A 444 36.70 19.84 -47.70
C ARG A 444 36.47 21.35 -47.75
N GLN A 445 36.14 21.97 -46.62
CA GLN A 445 36.00 23.44 -46.49
C GLN A 445 37.32 24.15 -46.82
N MET A 446 38.44 23.67 -46.26
CA MET A 446 39.77 24.22 -46.53
C MET A 446 40.19 24.11 -48.00
N ARG A 447 39.79 23.04 -48.70
CA ARG A 447 40.02 22.89 -50.15
C ARG A 447 39.15 23.83 -50.97
N GLY A 448 37.88 24.02 -50.59
CA GLY A 448 36.97 24.97 -51.25
C GLY A 448 37.50 26.42 -51.22
N LEU A 449 38.09 26.84 -50.11
CA LEU A 449 38.69 28.17 -49.97
C LEU A 449 39.95 28.39 -50.84
N ARG A 450 40.63 27.33 -51.28
CA ARG A 450 41.80 27.43 -52.17
C ARG A 450 41.46 27.42 -53.66
N GLY A 451 40.28 26.92 -54.05
CA GLY A 451 39.88 26.77 -55.46
C GLY A 451 39.14 27.97 -56.08
N GLY A 452 38.86 29.01 -55.30
CA GLY A 452 38.08 30.19 -55.74
C GLY A 452 38.91 31.41 -56.15
N LYS A 453 40.07 31.23 -56.81
CA LYS A 453 40.89 32.33 -57.35
C LYS A 453 41.08 32.20 -58.85
#